data_AF-A0A2S4KPW4-F1
#
_entry.id   AF-A0A2S4KPW4-F1
#
_cell.length_a   1.000
_cell.length_b   1.000
_cell.length_c   1.000
_cell.angle_alpha   90.00
_cell.angle_beta   90.00
_cell.angle_gamma   90.00
#
_symmetry.space_group_name_H-M   'P 1'
#
loop_
_entity.id
_entity.type
_entity.pdbx_description
1 polymer ?
#
loop_
_entity_poly.entity_id
_entity_poly.type
_entity_poly.pdbx_seq_one_letter_code
_entity_poly.pdbx_strand_id
1 'polypeptide(L)'
;MAPIHWSECRNRAGGRFQMPMGDVKGDKIATRRPVMEGFFNYHGVGWDRIATLRKSAEEETSLEIALRGHLSVARELFEFLVDQKLWDIIFVAMFPDNRQPDWPWWHVTGELEKGSGFEQSETFREWLRGNPCRLEITRVISRLSRQSRQTRASGEAAADS
;
A
#
# COMPACT_ATOMS: atom_id res chain seq x y z
N MET A 1 16.60 15.46 16.42
CA MET A 1 16.29 15.68 14.99
C MET A 1 15.64 17.04 14.85
N ALA A 2 16.08 17.86 13.88
CA ALA A 2 15.38 19.08 13.51
C ALA A 2 13.95 18.73 13.02
N PRO A 3 12.97 19.64 13.16
CA PRO A 3 11.63 19.43 12.62
C PRO A 3 11.73 19.17 11.11
N ILE A 4 11.06 18.12 10.63
CA ILE A 4 10.99 17.82 9.19
C ILE A 4 10.20 18.96 8.53
N HIS A 5 10.90 19.82 7.78
CA HIS A 5 10.25 20.91 7.06
C HIS A 5 9.97 20.47 5.63
N TRP A 6 8.69 20.29 5.33
CA TRP A 6 8.21 19.91 4.00
C TRP A 6 8.75 20.81 2.87
N SER A 7 8.98 22.09 3.14
CA SER A 7 9.56 23.06 2.21
C SER A 7 11.02 22.75 1.81
N GLU A 8 11.67 21.81 2.48
CA GLU A 8 12.99 21.29 2.14
C GLU A 8 12.95 20.11 1.18
N CYS A 9 11.78 19.47 1.01
CA CYS A 9 11.61 18.41 0.03
C CYS A 9 11.75 18.95 -1.39
N ARG A 10 12.25 18.10 -2.29
CA ARG A 10 12.49 18.44 -3.70
C ARG A 10 11.88 17.38 -4.59
N ASN A 11 11.34 17.82 -5.72
CA ASN A 11 11.01 16.90 -6.80
C ASN A 11 12.29 16.40 -7.50
N ARG A 12 12.15 15.46 -8.43
CA ARG A 12 13.28 14.87 -9.16
C ARG A 12 14.11 15.87 -9.97
N ALA A 13 13.50 16.98 -10.38
CA ALA A 13 14.17 18.08 -11.10
C ALA A 13 14.84 19.10 -10.15
N GLY A 14 14.79 18.88 -8.83
CA GLY A 14 15.37 19.79 -7.83
C GLY A 14 14.48 20.98 -7.45
N GLY A 15 13.24 21.05 -7.94
CA GLY A 15 12.27 22.09 -7.57
C GLY A 15 11.69 21.87 -6.18
N ARG A 16 11.44 22.95 -5.44
CA ARG A 16 10.80 22.90 -4.12
C ARG A 16 9.28 22.71 -4.24
N PHE A 17 8.68 21.99 -3.31
CA PHE A 17 7.22 21.96 -3.19
C PHE A 17 6.73 23.25 -2.51
N GLN A 18 5.66 23.84 -3.07
CA GLN A 18 5.12 25.13 -2.60
C GLN A 18 4.03 24.99 -1.54
N MET A 19 3.48 23.78 -1.35
CA MET A 19 2.38 23.49 -0.42
C MET A 19 2.74 22.33 0.49
N PRO A 20 2.25 22.29 1.75
CA PRO A 20 2.35 21.13 2.64
C PRO A 20 1.82 19.84 2.00
N MET A 21 2.40 18.70 2.37
CA MET A 21 2.00 17.38 1.83
C MET A 21 0.53 17.05 2.04
N GLY A 22 -0.01 17.36 3.22
CA GLY A 22 -1.42 17.11 3.56
C GLY A 22 -2.42 17.92 2.75
N ASP A 23 -1.99 19.05 2.17
CA ASP A 23 -2.83 19.92 1.35
C ASP A 23 -2.80 19.51 -0.13
N VAL A 24 -1.91 18.59 -0.51
CA VAL A 24 -1.86 18.03 -1.85
C VAL A 24 -3.07 17.14 -2.05
N LYS A 25 -3.76 17.33 -3.17
CA LYS A 25 -4.88 16.51 -3.60
C LYS A 25 -4.46 15.03 -3.71
N GLY A 26 -4.89 14.21 -2.75
CA GLY A 26 -4.42 12.84 -2.54
C GLY A 26 -5.11 11.77 -3.38
N ASP A 27 -6.22 12.09 -4.05
CA ASP A 27 -7.02 11.16 -4.89
C ASP A 27 -6.45 10.99 -6.30
N LYS A 28 -5.41 11.74 -6.67
CA LYS A 28 -4.78 11.68 -8.00
C LYS A 28 -3.32 11.27 -7.90
N ILE A 29 -2.94 10.24 -8.64
CA ILE A 29 -1.55 9.79 -8.77
C ILE A 29 -0.63 10.95 -9.16
N ALA A 30 -1.03 11.73 -10.18
CA ALA A 30 -0.21 12.79 -10.76
C ALA A 30 0.19 13.89 -9.76
N THR A 31 -0.63 14.13 -8.74
CA THR A 31 -0.36 15.13 -7.69
C THR A 31 0.31 14.49 -6.48
N ARG A 32 -0.16 13.33 -6.04
CA ARG A 32 0.30 12.64 -4.83
C ARG A 32 1.73 12.09 -4.98
N ARG A 33 2.02 11.44 -6.10
CA ARG A 33 3.25 10.65 -6.29
C ARG A 33 4.53 11.48 -6.30
N PRO A 34 4.64 12.59 -7.07
CA PRO A 34 5.88 13.37 -7.08
C PRO A 34 6.24 13.93 -5.69
N VAL A 35 5.22 14.35 -4.95
CA VAL A 35 5.28 14.88 -3.58
C VAL A 35 5.80 13.79 -2.65
N MET A 36 5.15 12.62 -2.62
CA MET A 36 5.54 11.48 -1.79
C MET A 36 6.96 10.99 -2.09
N GLU A 37 7.34 10.85 -3.36
CA GLU A 37 8.69 10.40 -3.72
C GLU A 37 9.77 11.43 -3.32
N GLY A 38 9.46 12.72 -3.45
CA GLY A 38 10.34 13.78 -2.97
C GLY A 38 10.56 13.74 -1.46
N PHE A 39 9.53 13.35 -0.69
CA PHE A 39 9.63 13.14 0.74
C PHE A 39 10.52 11.94 1.08
N PHE A 40 10.29 10.80 0.45
CA PHE A 40 11.13 9.62 0.63
C PHE A 40 12.59 9.90 0.27
N ASN A 41 12.83 10.64 -0.81
CA ASN A 41 14.18 11.00 -1.22
C ASN A 41 14.83 11.96 -0.22
N TYR A 42 14.09 12.92 0.34
CA TYR A 42 14.56 13.78 1.44
C TYR A 42 15.01 12.96 2.66
N HIS A 43 14.29 11.87 2.95
CA HIS A 43 14.66 10.89 3.99
C HIS A 43 15.78 9.91 3.58
N GLY A 44 16.43 10.11 2.44
CA GLY A 44 17.61 9.35 2.03
C GLY A 44 17.31 7.99 1.39
N VAL A 45 16.07 7.71 1.00
CA VAL A 45 15.73 6.43 0.33
C VAL A 45 16.38 6.35 -1.05
N GLY A 46 16.40 7.46 -1.80
CA GLY A 46 16.93 7.53 -3.16
C GLY A 46 15.93 7.10 -4.24
N TRP A 47 15.88 7.82 -5.36
CA TRP A 47 14.89 7.63 -6.43
C TRP A 47 14.81 6.21 -6.99
N ASP A 48 15.95 5.56 -7.25
CA ASP A 48 15.97 4.22 -7.84
C ASP A 48 15.48 3.17 -6.85
N ARG A 49 15.82 3.33 -5.56
CA ARG A 49 15.33 2.46 -4.50
C ARG A 49 13.83 2.62 -4.29
N ILE A 50 13.30 3.84 -4.38
CA ILE A 50 11.85 4.09 -4.33
C ILE A 50 11.13 3.30 -5.44
N ALA A 51 11.66 3.32 -6.67
CA ALA A 51 11.08 2.57 -7.79
C ALA A 51 11.11 1.05 -7.55
N THR A 52 12.19 0.51 -6.98
CA THR A 52 12.27 -0.92 -6.62
C THR A 52 11.29 -1.29 -5.52
N LEU A 53 11.22 -0.51 -4.44
CA LEU A 53 10.29 -0.75 -3.34
C LEU A 53 8.83 -0.65 -3.79
N ARG A 54 8.54 0.27 -4.72
CA ARG A 54 7.21 0.39 -5.33
C ARG A 54 6.76 -0.90 -6.01
N LYS A 55 7.64 -1.57 -6.76
CA LYS A 55 7.32 -2.88 -7.37
C LYS A 55 6.95 -3.94 -6.33
N SER A 56 7.67 -3.98 -5.21
CA SER A 56 7.33 -4.87 -4.08
C SER A 56 5.95 -4.53 -3.51
N ALA A 57 5.68 -3.23 -3.31
CA ALA A 57 4.39 -2.75 -2.84
C ALA A 57 3.25 -3.09 -3.82
N GLU A 58 3.47 -2.99 -5.13
CA GLU A 58 2.52 -3.40 -6.18
C GLU A 58 2.18 -4.89 -6.10
N GLU A 59 3.18 -5.75 -5.94
CA GLU A 59 2.97 -7.20 -5.81
C GLU A 59 2.18 -7.55 -4.53
N GLU A 60 2.57 -6.98 -3.38
CA GLU A 60 1.89 -7.22 -2.11
C GLU A 60 0.45 -6.68 -2.13
N THR A 61 0.25 -5.47 -2.64
CA THR A 61 -1.08 -4.86 -2.78
C THR A 61 -1.96 -5.69 -3.71
N SER A 62 -1.41 -6.18 -4.82
CA SER A 62 -2.15 -7.06 -5.74
C SER A 62 -2.57 -8.36 -5.06
N LEU A 63 -1.67 -8.99 -4.31
CA LEU A 63 -2.00 -10.19 -3.54
C LEU A 63 -3.11 -9.90 -2.52
N GLU A 64 -2.99 -8.83 -1.74
CA GLU A 64 -3.99 -8.46 -0.72
C GLU A 64 -5.38 -8.21 -1.33
N ILE A 65 -5.45 -7.47 -2.45
CA ILE A 65 -6.70 -7.21 -3.17
C ILE A 65 -7.32 -8.52 -3.69
N ALA A 66 -6.51 -9.38 -4.30
CA ALA A 66 -6.98 -10.65 -4.84
C ALA A 66 -7.43 -11.63 -3.73
N LEU A 67 -6.78 -11.63 -2.57
CA LEU A 67 -7.18 -12.44 -1.41
C LEU A 67 -8.51 -11.99 -0.80
N ARG A 68 -8.87 -10.71 -0.94
CA ARG A 68 -10.20 -10.19 -0.60
C ARG A 68 -11.28 -10.55 -1.64
N GLY A 69 -10.89 -11.20 -2.74
CA GLY A 69 -11.80 -11.71 -3.77
C GLY A 69 -12.07 -10.74 -4.91
N HIS A 70 -11.36 -9.61 -4.98
CA HIS A 70 -11.50 -8.68 -6.10
C HIS A 70 -10.79 -9.22 -7.34
N LEU A 71 -11.45 -9.11 -8.49
CA LEU A 71 -10.91 -9.47 -9.81
C LEU A 71 -10.59 -8.24 -10.66
N SER A 72 -10.95 -7.06 -10.17
CA SER A 72 -10.68 -5.77 -10.78
C SER A 72 -10.63 -4.69 -9.69
N VAL A 73 -9.96 -3.58 -9.99
CA VAL A 73 -9.81 -2.44 -9.09
C VAL A 73 -9.55 -1.19 -9.92
N ALA A 74 -10.18 -0.07 -9.54
CA ALA A 74 -9.94 1.22 -10.16
C ALA A 74 -8.46 1.61 -10.02
N ARG A 75 -7.89 2.19 -11.09
CA ARG A 75 -6.47 2.56 -11.18
C ARG A 75 -6.04 3.47 -10.03
N GLU A 76 -6.79 4.54 -9.77
CA GLU A 76 -6.47 5.50 -8.70
C GLU A 76 -6.50 4.86 -7.31
N LEU A 77 -7.49 3.99 -7.06
CA LEU A 77 -7.60 3.26 -5.79
C LEU A 77 -6.43 2.28 -5.61
N PHE A 78 -6.11 1.49 -6.64
CA PHE A 78 -4.97 0.58 -6.60
C PHE A 78 -3.67 1.32 -6.29
N GLU A 79 -3.41 2.40 -7.03
CA GLU A 79 -2.18 3.17 -6.90
C GLU A 79 -2.11 3.91 -5.56
N PHE A 80 -3.25 4.30 -4.99
CA PHE A 80 -3.33 4.84 -3.63
C PHE A 80 -2.95 3.78 -2.58
N LEU A 81 -3.46 2.56 -2.70
CA LEU A 81 -3.10 1.46 -1.80
C LEU A 81 -1.62 1.07 -1.93
N VAL A 82 -1.08 1.06 -3.15
CA VAL A 82 0.36 0.86 -3.40
C VAL A 82 1.19 1.94 -2.72
N ASP A 83 0.82 3.20 -2.88
CA ASP A 83 1.56 4.32 -2.28
C ASP A 83 1.49 4.28 -0.74
N GLN A 84 0.34 3.88 -0.17
CA GLN A 84 0.20 3.65 1.28
C GLN A 84 1.06 2.48 1.76
N LYS A 85 1.07 1.36 1.04
CA LYS A 85 1.91 0.20 1.36
C LYS A 85 3.39 0.55 1.28
N LEU A 86 3.80 1.33 0.27
CA LEU A 86 5.17 1.81 0.11
C LEU A 86 5.58 2.72 1.27
N TRP A 87 4.68 3.60 1.73
CA TRP A 87 4.89 4.43 2.91
C TRP A 87 5.19 3.58 4.14
N ASP A 88 4.38 2.54 4.39
CA ASP A 88 4.58 1.62 5.49
C ASP A 88 5.91 0.86 5.36
N ILE A 89 6.22 0.33 4.17
CA ILE A 89 7.51 -0.37 3.94
C ILE A 89 8.69 0.54 4.28
N ILE A 90 8.67 1.80 3.85
CA ILE A 90 9.78 2.73 4.10
C ILE A 90 9.86 3.09 5.58
N PHE A 91 8.76 3.51 6.20
CA PHE A 91 8.81 4.06 7.55
C PHE A 91 8.78 3.00 8.66
N VAL A 92 8.10 1.87 8.47
CA VAL A 92 8.11 0.76 9.42
C VAL A 92 9.44 0.02 9.39
N ALA A 93 10.02 -0.23 8.21
CA ALA A 93 11.24 -1.05 8.11
C ALA A 93 12.53 -0.23 8.27
N MET A 94 12.57 1.03 7.80
CA MET A 94 13.81 1.82 7.81
C MET A 94 13.95 2.76 9.01
N PHE A 95 12.87 3.05 9.74
CA PHE A 95 12.87 4.01 10.85
C PHE A 95 12.21 3.43 12.13
N PRO A 96 12.76 2.35 12.71
CA PRO A 96 12.17 1.64 13.85
C PRO A 96 12.08 2.49 15.13
N ASP A 97 12.86 3.57 15.25
CA ASP A 97 12.93 4.43 16.44
C ASP A 97 11.83 5.50 16.52
N ASN A 98 10.70 5.28 15.84
CA ASN A 98 9.39 5.76 16.26
C ASN A 98 9.14 7.28 16.18
N ARG A 99 9.12 7.81 14.95
CA ARG A 99 8.14 8.82 14.50
C ARG A 99 7.80 8.56 13.04
N GLN A 100 7.15 7.43 12.77
CA GLN A 100 6.52 7.23 11.46
C GLN A 100 5.57 8.40 11.25
N PRO A 101 5.78 9.23 10.20
CA PRO A 101 4.80 10.25 9.89
C PRO A 101 3.49 9.57 9.52
N ASP A 102 2.38 10.13 9.99
CA ASP A 102 1.05 9.64 9.62
C ASP A 102 0.88 9.72 8.10
N TRP A 103 0.18 8.75 7.51
CA TRP A 103 -0.20 8.81 6.11
C TRP A 103 -1.09 10.04 5.89
N PRO A 104 -0.69 11.02 5.07
CA PRO A 104 -1.33 12.34 5.06
C PRO A 104 -2.71 12.35 4.39
N TRP A 105 -3.07 11.28 3.67
CA TRP A 105 -4.30 11.21 2.87
C TRP A 105 -5.30 10.17 3.36
N TRP A 106 -5.29 9.82 4.65
CA TRP A 106 -6.20 8.82 5.23
C TRP A 106 -7.69 9.07 4.91
N HIS A 107 -8.10 10.33 4.76
CA HIS A 107 -9.48 10.73 4.47
C HIS A 107 -9.92 10.44 3.03
N VAL A 108 -8.97 10.24 2.10
CA VAL A 108 -9.24 10.13 0.65
C VAL A 108 -9.79 8.75 0.27
N THR A 109 -9.49 7.70 1.03
CA THR A 109 -9.86 6.31 0.67
C THR A 109 -11.35 6.15 0.41
N GLY A 110 -12.20 6.74 1.24
CA GLY A 110 -13.66 6.66 1.08
C GLY A 110 -14.19 7.39 -0.16
N GLU A 111 -13.47 8.40 -0.66
CA GLU A 111 -13.81 9.07 -1.92
C GLU A 111 -13.40 8.23 -3.13
N LEU A 112 -12.24 7.56 -3.05
CA LEU A 112 -11.75 6.67 -4.11
C LEU A 112 -12.58 5.39 -4.24
N GLU A 113 -13.10 4.87 -3.15
CA GLU A 113 -14.01 3.71 -3.17
C GLU A 113 -15.37 4.04 -3.81
N LYS A 114 -15.85 5.28 -3.62
CA LYS A 114 -17.11 5.78 -4.21
C LYS A 114 -16.91 6.29 -5.64
N GLY A 115 -15.73 6.81 -5.93
CA GLY A 115 -15.35 7.40 -7.21
C GLY A 115 -15.08 6.32 -8.25
N SER A 116 -16.08 6.05 -9.08
CA SER A 116 -15.96 5.20 -10.27
C SER A 116 -15.01 5.83 -11.31
N GLY A 117 -13.71 5.75 -11.08
CA GLY A 117 -12.73 5.92 -12.15
C GLY A 117 -12.83 4.71 -13.09
N PHE A 118 -13.32 4.93 -14.31
CA PHE A 118 -13.56 3.86 -15.29
C PHE A 118 -12.30 3.06 -15.65
N GLU A 119 -11.11 3.66 -15.49
CA GLU A 119 -9.85 3.00 -15.76
C GLU A 119 -9.51 1.97 -14.69
N GLN A 120 -9.51 0.70 -15.08
CA GLN A 120 -9.04 -0.40 -14.25
C GLN A 120 -7.51 -0.42 -14.19
N SER A 121 -6.92 -0.76 -13.05
CA SER A 121 -5.47 -0.96 -12.94
C SER A 121 -4.99 -2.03 -13.93
N GLU A 122 -4.05 -1.68 -14.79
CA GLU A 122 -3.40 -2.64 -15.71
C GLU A 122 -2.43 -3.53 -14.95
N THR A 123 -1.61 -2.96 -14.06
CA THR A 123 -0.69 -3.68 -13.17
C THR A 123 -1.39 -4.81 -12.42
N PHE A 124 -2.55 -4.55 -11.81
CA PHE A 124 -3.31 -5.58 -11.11
C PHE A 124 -3.85 -6.66 -12.05
N ARG A 125 -4.34 -6.26 -13.24
CA ARG A 125 -4.85 -7.20 -14.25
C ARG A 125 -3.75 -8.12 -14.78
N GLU A 126 -2.56 -7.58 -15.03
CA GLU A 126 -1.39 -8.36 -15.44
C GLU A 126 -0.93 -9.29 -14.32
N TRP A 127 -0.87 -8.79 -13.08
CA TRP A 127 -0.53 -9.60 -11.92
C TRP A 127 -1.48 -10.79 -11.76
N LEU A 128 -2.81 -10.57 -11.89
CA LEU A 128 -3.81 -11.64 -11.83
C LEU A 128 -3.60 -12.72 -12.89
N ARG A 129 -3.27 -12.32 -14.13
CA ARG A 129 -2.98 -13.26 -15.23
C ARG A 129 -1.71 -14.08 -14.95
N GLY A 130 -0.70 -13.47 -14.34
CA GLY A 130 0.58 -14.11 -14.04
C GLY A 130 0.61 -14.96 -12.76
N ASN A 131 -0.36 -14.81 -11.84
CA ASN A 131 -0.31 -15.42 -10.50
C ASN A 131 -1.49 -16.37 -10.14
N PRO A 132 -2.04 -17.20 -11.06
CA PRO A 132 -3.18 -18.06 -10.73
C PRO A 132 -2.86 -19.07 -9.61
N CYS A 133 -1.67 -19.70 -9.66
CA CYS A 133 -1.27 -20.72 -8.69
C CYS A 133 -1.07 -20.17 -7.27
N ARG A 134 -0.61 -18.92 -7.13
CA ARG A 134 -0.38 -18.28 -5.83
C ARG A 134 -1.68 -18.05 -5.07
N LEU A 135 -2.77 -17.78 -5.81
CA LEU A 135 -4.12 -17.66 -5.24
C LEU A 135 -4.67 -19.01 -4.76
N GLU A 136 -4.41 -20.09 -5.50
CA GLU A 136 -4.80 -21.44 -5.10
C GLU A 136 -4.09 -21.87 -3.81
N ILE A 137 -2.77 -21.72 -3.75
CA ILE A 137 -1.97 -22.06 -2.56
C ILE A 137 -2.48 -21.30 -1.33
N THR A 138 -2.72 -20.00 -1.45
CA THR A 138 -3.14 -19.18 -0.30
C THR A 138 -4.56 -19.54 0.16
N ARG A 139 -5.47 -19.87 -0.78
CA ARG A 139 -6.80 -20.39 -0.44
C ARG A 139 -6.73 -21.73 0.28
N VAL A 140 -5.83 -22.62 -0.14
CA VAL A 140 -5.58 -23.89 0.56
C VAL A 140 -5.08 -23.65 1.98
N ILE A 141 -4.05 -22.81 2.17
CA ILE A 141 -3.53 -22.46 3.50
C ILE A 141 -4.62 -21.87 4.40
N SER A 142 -5.46 -20.99 3.84
CA SER A 142 -6.57 -20.37 4.58
C SER A 142 -7.62 -21.40 5.02
N ARG A 143 -7.95 -22.37 4.15
CA ARG A 143 -8.86 -23.48 4.49
C ARG A 143 -8.27 -24.37 5.59
N LEU A 144 -7.01 -24.75 5.46
CA LEU A 144 -6.30 -25.57 6.45
C LEU A 144 -6.24 -24.87 7.81
N SER A 145 -5.96 -23.57 7.82
CA SER A 145 -5.92 -22.76 9.04
C SER A 145 -7.28 -22.67 9.73
N ARG A 146 -8.39 -22.61 8.98
CA ARG A 146 -9.76 -22.62 9.54
C ARG A 146 -10.13 -24.01 10.09
N GLN A 147 -9.79 -25.08 9.38
CA GLN A 147 -10.03 -26.45 9.83
C GLN A 147 -9.28 -26.75 11.13
N SER A 148 -8.02 -26.31 11.25
CA SER A 148 -7.21 -26.49 12.46
C SER A 148 -7.79 -25.75 13.68
N ARG A 149 -8.36 -24.55 13.49
CA ARG A 149 -9.04 -23.83 14.59
C ARG A 149 -10.35 -24.51 15.00
N GLN A 150 -11.12 -25.03 14.05
CA GLN A 150 -12.35 -25.77 14.36
C GLN A 150 -12.07 -27.06 15.12
N THR A 151 -11.02 -27.80 14.76
CA THR A 151 -10.63 -29.03 15.48
C THR A 151 -10.15 -28.75 16.90
N ARG A 152 -9.46 -27.63 17.15
CA ARG A 152 -9.11 -27.21 18.51
C ARG A 152 -10.33 -26.81 19.34
N ALA A 153 -11.23 -26.00 18.79
CA ALA A 153 -12.44 -25.57 19.50
C ALA A 153 -13.36 -26.74 19.85
N SER A 154 -13.50 -27.74 18.97
CA SER A 154 -14.28 -28.95 19.24
C SER A 154 -13.62 -29.91 20.25
N GLY A 155 -12.29 -29.87 20.38
CA GLY A 155 -11.55 -30.66 21.36
C GLY A 155 -11.62 -30.09 22.78
N GLU A 156 -11.61 -28.77 22.92
CA GLU A 156 -11.77 -28.09 24.22
C GLU A 156 -13.21 -28.24 24.76
N ALA A 157 -14.23 -28.15 23.90
CA ALA A 157 -15.63 -28.33 24.31
C ALA A 157 -15.96 -29.76 24.80
N ALA A 158 -15.18 -30.77 24.38
CA ALA A 158 -15.36 -32.16 24.79
C ALA A 158 -14.63 -32.52 26.10
N ALA A 159 -13.74 -31.66 26.59
CA ALA A 159 -12.96 -31.89 27.81
C ALA A 159 -13.65 -31.35 29.08
N ASP A 160 -14.67 -30.51 28.93
CA ASP A 160 -15.43 -29.89 30.03
C ASP A 160 -16.79 -30.59 30.30
N SER A 161 -17.03 -31.79 29.73
CA SER A 161 -18.25 -32.60 29.92
C SER A 161 -18.01 -33.87 30.72
#